data_AF-A0A202E232-F1
#
_entry.id   AF-A0A202E232-F1
#
_cell.length_a   1.000
_cell.length_b   1.000
_cell.length_c   1.000
_cell.angle_alpha   90.00
_cell.angle_beta   90.00
_cell.angle_gamma   90.00
#
_symmetry.space_group_name_H-M   'P 1'
#
loop_
_entity.id
_entity.type
_entity.pdbx_description
1 polymer ?
#
loop_
_entity_poly.entity_id
_entity_poly.type
_entity_poly.pdbx_seq_one_letter_code
_entity_poly.pdbx_strand_id
1 'polypeptide(L)'
;MNIFKFFSWHTNIHLILDWYHLSEKCRQCVSLTMKGKKEEKREIVQKLRNFLWYGLIDRAIEYLRSFDDKRFKRLSDREYLVGYLERNRQHIPCYAARKALGLKNGSQMGEKSNDILIANRQKHNGMSWSPNGSESIGCLTAVKFNGEMDHWFDKGTLSMRLKQIEDKVAA
;
A
#
# COMPACT_ATOMS: atom_id res chain seq x y z
N MET A 1 -12.07 -8.61 -11.34
CA MET A 1 -13.20 -7.97 -10.63
C MET A 1 -12.90 -6.49 -10.49
N ASN A 2 -13.76 -5.59 -10.99
CA ASN A 2 -13.55 -4.14 -10.84
C ASN A 2 -14.01 -3.74 -9.42
N ILE A 3 -13.10 -3.18 -8.62
CA ILE A 3 -13.39 -2.85 -7.21
C ILE A 3 -14.50 -1.80 -7.06
N PHE A 4 -14.61 -0.85 -7.99
CA PHE A 4 -15.71 0.10 -8.03
C PHE A 4 -17.05 -0.57 -8.34
N LYS A 5 -17.04 -1.62 -9.17
CA LYS A 5 -18.25 -2.42 -9.43
C LYS A 5 -18.69 -3.19 -8.19
N PHE A 6 -17.73 -3.79 -7.48
CA PHE A 6 -18.01 -4.55 -6.25
C PHE A 6 -18.62 -3.66 -5.16
N PHE A 7 -18.08 -2.45 -4.99
CA PHE A 7 -18.58 -1.49 -4.01
C PHE A 7 -19.61 -0.50 -4.57
N SER A 8 -20.22 -0.76 -5.72
CA SER A 8 -21.14 0.18 -6.39
C SER A 8 -22.36 0.62 -5.56
N TRP A 9 -22.69 -0.10 -4.49
CA TRP A 9 -23.72 0.24 -3.53
C TRP A 9 -23.35 1.41 -2.59
N HIS A 10 -22.08 1.82 -2.53
CA HIS A 10 -21.62 2.96 -1.74
C HIS A 10 -21.26 4.14 -2.67
N THR A 11 -21.87 5.30 -2.44
CA THR A 11 -21.86 6.42 -3.41
C THR A 11 -20.55 7.19 -3.46
N ASN A 12 -19.70 7.09 -2.44
CA ASN A 12 -18.46 7.85 -2.33
C ASN A 12 -17.27 6.95 -1.99
N ILE A 13 -16.68 6.34 -3.02
CA ILE A 13 -15.50 5.48 -2.87
C ILE A 13 -14.34 6.12 -3.61
N HIS A 14 -13.24 6.26 -2.90
CA HIS A 14 -11.99 6.73 -3.46
C HIS A 14 -10.90 5.69 -3.25
N LEU A 15 -10.27 5.29 -4.34
CA LEU A 15 -9.04 4.49 -4.30
C LEU A 15 -7.85 5.42 -4.12
N ILE A 16 -7.02 5.08 -3.14
CA ILE A 16 -5.82 5.84 -2.81
C ILE A 16 -4.63 4.90 -2.90
N LEU A 17 -3.64 5.31 -3.66
CA LEU A 17 -2.37 4.62 -3.75
C LEU A 17 -1.62 4.79 -2.42
N ASP A 18 -1.23 3.68 -1.83
CA ASP A 18 -0.43 3.65 -0.61
C ASP A 18 0.88 4.44 -0.77
N TRP A 19 1.16 5.29 0.22
CA TRP A 19 2.35 6.16 0.20
C TRP A 19 3.67 5.38 0.21
N TYR A 20 3.75 4.30 1.00
CA TYR A 20 4.95 3.47 1.08
C TYR A 20 5.24 2.80 -0.27
N HIS A 21 4.22 2.23 -0.92
CA HIS A 21 4.35 1.62 -2.24
C HIS A 21 4.75 2.63 -3.32
N LEU A 22 4.17 3.83 -3.32
CA LEU A 22 4.59 4.89 -4.24
C LEU A 22 6.06 5.29 -3.99
N SER A 23 6.42 5.50 -2.73
CA SER A 23 7.76 5.87 -2.28
C SER A 23 8.83 4.82 -2.61
N GLU A 24 8.49 3.53 -2.45
CA GLU A 24 9.32 2.39 -2.87
C GLU A 24 9.42 2.31 -4.38
N LYS A 25 8.32 2.51 -5.11
CA LYS A 25 8.32 2.49 -6.56
C LYS A 25 9.27 3.54 -7.13
N CYS A 26 9.28 4.75 -6.59
CA CYS A 26 10.24 5.79 -6.98
C CYS A 26 11.70 5.31 -6.78
N ARG A 27 12.02 4.75 -5.61
CA ARG A 27 13.37 4.25 -5.30
C ARG A 27 13.80 3.14 -6.27
N GLN A 28 12.94 2.15 -6.46
CA GLN A 28 13.18 1.01 -7.34
C GLN A 28 13.37 1.47 -8.79
N CYS A 29 12.49 2.35 -9.29
CA CYS A 29 12.58 2.89 -10.63
C CYS A 29 13.92 3.60 -10.82
N VAL A 30 14.24 4.62 -10.02
CA VAL A 30 15.51 5.36 -10.16
C VAL A 30 16.74 4.45 -10.08
N SER A 31 16.74 3.46 -9.19
CA SER A 31 17.82 2.48 -9.08
C SER A 31 18.00 1.66 -10.36
N LEU A 32 16.90 1.19 -10.93
CA LEU A 32 16.87 0.34 -12.12
C LEU A 32 17.13 1.12 -13.41
N THR A 33 16.64 2.35 -13.52
CA THR A 33 16.56 3.10 -14.77
C THR A 33 17.63 4.16 -14.96
N MET A 34 18.15 4.75 -13.88
CA MET A 34 19.09 5.87 -13.97
C MET A 34 20.53 5.43 -13.71
N LYS A 35 21.47 6.08 -14.38
CA LYS A 35 22.93 6.03 -14.15
C LYS A 35 23.32 7.05 -13.05
N GLY A 36 24.54 6.96 -12.56
CA GLY A 36 25.09 7.88 -11.54
C GLY A 36 25.37 7.21 -10.20
N LYS A 37 25.97 7.99 -9.29
CA LYS A 37 26.35 7.54 -7.94
C LYS A 37 25.12 7.32 -7.05
N LYS A 38 25.28 6.57 -5.97
CA LYS A 38 24.20 6.22 -5.05
C LYS A 38 23.57 7.45 -4.40
N GLU A 39 24.41 8.44 -4.08
CA GLU A 39 24.06 9.69 -3.42
C GLU A 39 23.17 10.55 -4.34
N GLU A 40 23.59 10.74 -5.60
CA GLU A 40 22.82 11.46 -6.61
C GLU A 40 21.44 10.80 -6.84
N LYS A 41 21.38 9.47 -6.90
CA LYS A 41 20.11 8.75 -7.04
C LYS A 41 19.21 8.95 -5.83
N ARG A 42 19.78 8.99 -4.63
CA ARG A 42 19.02 9.22 -3.39
C ARG A 42 18.40 10.62 -3.38
N GLU A 43 19.11 11.63 -3.85
CA GLU A 43 18.61 13.01 -3.98
C GLU A 43 17.44 13.10 -4.97
N ILE A 44 17.58 12.45 -6.13
CA ILE A 44 16.51 12.38 -7.14
C ILE A 44 15.25 11.74 -6.53
N VAL A 45 15.41 10.60 -5.85
CA VAL A 45 14.31 9.91 -5.17
C VAL A 45 13.67 10.80 -4.10
N GLN A 46 14.47 11.51 -3.31
CA GLN A 46 13.95 12.41 -2.28
C GLN A 46 13.15 13.56 -2.88
N LYS A 47 13.63 14.17 -3.98
CA LYS A 47 12.93 15.26 -4.66
C LYS A 47 11.61 14.79 -5.28
N LEU A 48 11.59 13.61 -5.90
CA LEU A 48 10.37 12.97 -6.38
C LEU A 48 9.36 12.73 -5.24
N ARG A 49 9.83 12.17 -4.11
CA ARG A 49 8.99 11.95 -2.93
C ARG A 49 8.40 13.27 -2.43
N ASN A 50 9.18 14.34 -2.37
CA ASN A 50 8.68 15.64 -1.92
C ASN A 50 7.53 16.13 -2.82
N PHE A 51 7.66 16.09 -4.15
CA PHE A 51 6.56 16.47 -5.05
C PHE A 51 5.32 15.60 -4.83
N LEU A 52 5.51 14.28 -4.81
CA LEU A 52 4.42 13.32 -4.70
C LEU A 52 3.72 13.36 -3.33
N TRP A 53 4.44 13.70 -2.25
CA TRP A 53 3.88 13.89 -0.92
C TRP A 53 2.79 14.97 -0.90
N TYR A 54 2.96 16.00 -1.71
CA TYR A 54 2.00 17.09 -1.89
C TYR A 54 1.03 16.87 -3.06
N GLY A 55 1.04 15.70 -3.69
CA GLY A 55 0.19 15.40 -4.87
C GLY A 55 0.61 16.15 -6.14
N LEU A 56 1.83 16.71 -6.20
CA LEU A 56 2.31 17.50 -7.33
C LEU A 56 2.87 16.60 -8.45
N ILE A 57 1.98 15.83 -9.07
CA ILE A 57 2.32 14.79 -10.06
C ILE A 57 2.98 15.40 -11.30
N ASP A 58 2.45 16.52 -11.79
CA ASP A 58 3.00 17.21 -12.96
C ASP A 58 4.43 17.70 -12.71
N ARG A 59 4.71 18.24 -11.52
CA ARG A 59 6.07 18.64 -11.11
C ARG A 59 7.02 17.44 -11.04
N ALA A 60 6.54 16.29 -10.56
CA ALA A 60 7.34 15.07 -10.53
C ALA A 60 7.66 14.57 -11.95
N ILE A 61 6.70 14.61 -12.87
CA ILE A 61 6.89 14.21 -14.27
C ILE A 61 7.82 15.19 -14.99
N GLU A 62 7.62 16.49 -14.82
CA GLU A 62 8.47 17.54 -15.37
C GLU A 62 9.92 17.39 -14.89
N TYR A 63 10.11 17.09 -13.60
CA TYR A 63 11.43 16.79 -13.04
C TYR A 63 12.07 15.53 -13.63
N LEU A 64 11.31 14.46 -13.92
CA LEU A 64 11.86 13.29 -14.62
C LEU A 64 12.24 13.60 -16.07
N ARG A 65 11.45 14.46 -16.73
CA ARG A 65 11.68 14.85 -18.12
C ARG A 65 12.79 15.88 -18.29
N SER A 66 13.17 16.59 -17.24
CA SER A 66 14.28 17.56 -17.30
C SER A 66 15.66 16.91 -17.39
N PHE A 67 15.79 15.61 -17.14
CA PHE A 67 17.06 14.91 -17.29
C PHE A 67 17.39 14.64 -18.76
N ASP A 68 18.67 14.65 -19.10
CA ASP A 68 19.18 14.20 -20.42
C ASP A 68 18.99 12.67 -20.57
N ASP A 69 18.68 12.21 -21.79
CA ASP A 69 18.51 10.78 -22.10
C ASP A 69 19.73 9.93 -21.72
N LYS A 70 20.94 10.49 -21.80
CA LYS A 70 22.19 9.83 -21.40
C LYS A 70 22.19 9.41 -19.93
N ARG A 71 21.40 10.09 -19.08
CA ARG A 71 21.24 9.79 -17.66
C ARG A 71 20.47 8.49 -17.43
N PHE A 72 19.67 8.06 -18.39
CA PHE A 72 18.94 6.79 -18.33
C PHE A 72 19.77 5.65 -18.92
N LYS A 73 19.52 4.43 -18.46
CA LYS A 73 20.19 3.22 -18.97
C LYS A 73 19.66 2.84 -20.35
N ARG A 74 18.37 3.05 -20.59
CA ARG A 74 17.68 2.83 -21.87
C ARG A 74 16.80 4.05 -22.20
N LEU A 75 16.48 4.26 -23.48
CA LEU A 75 15.59 5.36 -23.89
C LEU A 75 14.17 5.22 -23.32
N SER A 76 13.66 4.00 -23.21
CA SER A 76 12.32 3.70 -22.66
C SER A 76 12.22 3.82 -21.14
N ASP A 77 13.35 3.93 -20.44
CA ASP A 77 13.39 3.88 -18.98
C ASP A 77 12.77 5.12 -18.32
N ARG A 78 12.87 6.28 -18.97
CA ARG A 78 12.22 7.53 -18.52
C ARG A 78 10.70 7.35 -18.45
N GLU A 79 10.13 6.82 -19.53
CA GLU A 79 8.69 6.65 -19.68
C GLU A 79 8.11 5.56 -18.75
N TYR A 80 8.96 4.68 -18.20
CA TYR A 80 8.50 3.67 -17.24
C TYR A 80 7.88 4.29 -15.97
N LEU A 81 8.60 5.23 -15.32
CA LEU A 81 8.09 5.88 -14.10
C LEU A 81 7.05 6.95 -14.43
N VAL A 82 7.25 7.72 -15.50
CA VAL A 82 6.26 8.71 -15.97
C VAL A 82 4.92 8.02 -16.25
N GLY A 83 4.92 6.93 -17.02
CA GLY A 83 3.71 6.16 -17.31
C GLY A 83 3.09 5.52 -16.07
N TYR A 84 3.90 5.14 -15.06
CA TYR A 84 3.36 4.68 -13.78
C TYR A 84 2.62 5.80 -13.03
N LEU A 85 3.20 6.99 -12.97
CA LEU A 85 2.56 8.15 -12.33
C LEU A 85 1.28 8.55 -13.06
N GLU A 86 1.30 8.60 -14.39
CA GLU A 86 0.12 8.93 -15.19
C GLU A 86 -1.02 7.93 -14.98
N ARG A 87 -0.75 6.62 -15.03
CA ARG A 87 -1.78 5.60 -14.80
C ARG A 87 -2.39 5.66 -13.40
N ASN A 88 -1.64 6.15 -12.41
CA ASN A 88 -2.09 6.24 -11.03
C ASN A 88 -2.50 7.66 -10.63
N ARG A 89 -2.56 8.61 -11.57
CA ARG A 89 -2.76 10.04 -11.27
C ARG A 89 -3.97 10.29 -10.38
N GLN A 90 -5.10 9.69 -10.71
CA GLN A 90 -6.35 9.79 -9.95
C GLN A 90 -6.30 9.16 -8.55
N HIS A 91 -5.29 8.33 -8.27
CA HIS A 91 -5.12 7.61 -7.00
C HIS A 91 -4.03 8.23 -6.11
N ILE A 92 -3.32 9.26 -6.57
CA ILE A 92 -2.25 9.92 -5.82
C ILE A 92 -2.82 11.23 -5.24
N PRO A 93 -3.25 11.25 -3.96
CA PRO A 93 -3.75 12.46 -3.32
C PRO A 93 -2.61 13.35 -2.81
N CYS A 94 -2.97 14.50 -2.25
CA CYS A 94 -2.09 15.22 -1.34
C CYS A 94 -1.98 14.47 -0.01
N TYR A 95 -0.95 13.63 0.14
CA TYR A 95 -0.68 12.87 1.36
C TYR A 95 -0.42 13.78 2.57
N ALA A 96 0.23 14.94 2.35
CA ALA A 96 0.45 15.92 3.40
C ALA A 96 -0.87 16.39 4.05
N ALA A 97 -1.85 16.77 3.23
CA ALA A 97 -3.17 17.20 3.70
C ALA A 97 -3.89 16.07 4.45
N ARG A 98 -3.86 14.85 3.89
CA ARG A 98 -4.43 13.67 4.55
C ARG A 98 -3.82 13.43 5.94
N LYS A 99 -2.48 13.52 6.05
CA LYS A 99 -1.79 13.36 7.33
C LYS A 99 -2.19 14.44 8.33
N ALA A 100 -2.30 15.69 7.88
CA ALA A 100 -2.75 16.81 8.73
C ALA A 100 -4.19 16.61 9.25
N LEU A 101 -5.04 15.94 8.46
CA LEU A 101 -6.41 15.58 8.83
C LEU A 101 -6.51 14.26 9.64
N GLY A 102 -5.39 13.64 10.02
CA GLY A 102 -5.39 12.36 10.74
C GLY A 102 -5.79 11.15 9.89
N LEU A 103 -5.92 11.31 8.57
CA LEU A 103 -6.25 10.22 7.65
C LEU A 103 -5.03 9.33 7.39
N LYS A 104 -5.26 8.02 7.27
CA LYS A 104 -4.20 7.06 6.99
C LYS A 104 -3.72 7.20 5.54
N ASN A 105 -2.40 7.20 5.35
CA ASN A 105 -1.74 7.25 4.04
C ASN A 105 -1.14 5.92 3.62
N GLY A 106 -1.29 4.87 4.44
CA GLY A 106 -0.86 3.55 4.03
C GLY A 106 -1.62 2.38 4.63
N SER A 107 -1.29 1.21 4.10
CA SER A 107 -1.89 -0.10 4.33
C SER A 107 -1.27 -0.87 5.49
N GLN A 108 -0.39 -0.25 6.29
CA GLN A 108 0.37 -0.94 7.35
C GLN A 108 -0.53 -1.70 8.32
N MET A 109 -1.72 -1.16 8.64
CA MET A 109 -2.68 -1.85 9.49
C MET A 109 -3.16 -3.17 8.87
N GLY A 110 -3.54 -3.15 7.59
CA GLY A 110 -3.97 -4.35 6.87
C GLY A 110 -2.85 -5.37 6.70
N GLU A 111 -1.64 -4.91 6.38
CA GLU A 111 -0.45 -5.76 6.30
C GLU A 111 -0.14 -6.42 7.65
N LYS A 112 -0.17 -5.65 8.73
CA LYS A 112 0.08 -6.17 10.08
C LYS A 112 -1.00 -7.16 10.53
N SER A 113 -2.27 -6.88 10.23
CA SER A 113 -3.36 -7.84 10.48
C SER A 113 -3.14 -9.14 9.71
N ASN A 114 -2.75 -9.07 8.43
CA ASN A 114 -2.40 -10.26 7.67
C ASN A 114 -1.20 -11.00 8.28
N ASP A 115 -0.19 -10.30 8.74
CA ASP A 115 0.97 -10.92 9.38
C ASP A 115 0.60 -11.69 10.65
N ILE A 116 -0.22 -11.08 11.51
CA ILE A 116 -0.69 -11.67 12.76
C ILE A 116 -1.61 -12.87 12.50
N LEU A 117 -2.58 -12.72 11.60
CA LEU A 117 -3.65 -13.71 11.42
C LEU A 117 -3.24 -14.85 10.50
N ILE A 118 -2.44 -14.58 9.47
CA ILE A 118 -2.16 -15.52 8.38
C ILE A 118 -0.67 -15.82 8.27
N ALA A 119 0.16 -14.79 8.06
CA ALA A 119 1.52 -14.98 7.57
C ALA A 119 2.43 -15.69 8.59
N ASN A 120 2.33 -15.33 9.88
CA ASN A 120 3.13 -15.97 10.93
C ASN A 120 2.98 -17.50 10.95
N ARG A 121 1.78 -18.00 10.66
CA ARG A 121 1.49 -19.44 10.63
C ARG A 121 1.86 -20.09 9.30
N GLN A 122 1.61 -19.40 8.19
CA GLN A 122 1.68 -20.01 6.85
C GLN A 122 3.04 -19.84 6.15
N LYS A 123 3.81 -18.78 6.47
CA LYS A 123 5.10 -18.53 5.81
C LYS A 123 6.29 -19.22 6.47
N HIS A 124 6.20 -19.53 7.76
CA HIS A 124 7.34 -20.06 8.54
C HIS A 124 7.33 -21.57 8.74
N ASN A 125 6.20 -22.23 8.46
CA ASN A 125 6.07 -23.68 8.60
C ASN A 125 6.02 -24.26 7.19
N GLY A 126 6.92 -25.19 6.85
CA GLY A 126 7.04 -25.86 5.54
C GLY A 126 5.85 -26.76 5.16
N MET A 127 4.63 -26.28 5.41
CA MET A 127 3.35 -26.90 5.15
C MET A 127 2.70 -26.25 3.93
N SER A 128 2.11 -27.08 3.07
CA SER A 128 1.26 -26.64 1.97
C SER A 128 -0.17 -26.47 2.46
N TRP A 129 -0.77 -25.30 2.21
CA TRP A 129 -2.15 -25.00 2.58
C TRP A 129 -3.04 -25.04 1.35
N SER A 130 -4.18 -25.73 1.44
CA SER A 130 -5.23 -25.56 0.43
C SER A 130 -5.85 -24.16 0.56
N PRO A 131 -6.35 -23.55 -0.54
CA PRO A 131 -7.01 -22.24 -0.48
C PRO A 131 -8.13 -22.20 0.57
N ASN A 132 -9.02 -23.18 0.55
CA ASN A 132 -10.15 -23.27 1.49
C ASN A 132 -9.69 -23.45 2.95
N GLY A 133 -8.64 -24.24 3.18
CA GLY A 133 -8.09 -24.46 4.52
C GLY A 133 -7.42 -23.19 5.08
N SER A 134 -6.69 -22.47 4.21
CA SER A 134 -6.08 -21.18 4.55
C SER A 134 -7.15 -20.15 4.93
N GLU A 135 -8.18 -20.00 4.11
CA GLU A 135 -9.29 -19.07 4.33
C GLU A 135 -10.04 -19.40 5.63
N SER A 136 -10.45 -20.65 5.82
CA SER A 136 -11.23 -21.08 6.99
C SER A 136 -10.48 -20.81 8.31
N ILE A 137 -9.18 -21.13 8.35
CA ILE A 137 -8.34 -20.86 9.53
C ILE A 137 -8.11 -19.36 9.72
N GLY A 138 -7.95 -18.61 8.63
CA GLY A 138 -7.85 -17.16 8.67
C GLY A 138 -9.08 -16.52 9.32
N CYS A 139 -10.28 -16.92 8.91
CA CYS A 139 -11.54 -16.47 9.50
C CYS A 139 -11.62 -16.82 10.99
N LEU A 140 -11.38 -18.09 11.36
CA LEU A 140 -11.41 -18.51 12.77
C LEU A 140 -10.41 -17.74 13.64
N THR A 141 -9.20 -17.50 13.11
CA THR A 141 -8.17 -16.74 13.82
C THR A 141 -8.57 -15.28 13.98
N ALA A 142 -9.23 -14.67 12.98
CA ALA A 142 -9.77 -13.32 13.07
C ALA A 142 -10.87 -13.20 14.13
N VAL A 143 -11.83 -14.13 14.17
CA VAL A 143 -12.90 -14.17 15.18
C VAL A 143 -12.30 -14.31 16.59
N LYS A 144 -11.32 -15.20 16.76
CA LYS A 144 -10.59 -15.35 18.02
C LYS A 144 -9.83 -14.09 18.41
N PHE A 145 -9.14 -13.45 17.46
CA PHE A 145 -8.39 -12.22 17.70
C PHE A 145 -9.29 -11.07 18.15
N ASN A 146 -10.47 -10.94 17.55
CA ASN A 146 -11.47 -9.94 17.91
C ASN A 146 -12.20 -10.28 19.23
N GLY A 147 -12.05 -11.49 19.77
CA GLY A 147 -12.75 -11.94 20.97
C GLY A 147 -14.24 -12.14 20.74
N GLU A 148 -14.63 -12.57 19.54
CA GLU A 148 -16.03 -12.76 19.14
C GLU A 148 -16.45 -14.24 19.09
N MET A 149 -15.61 -15.18 19.57
CA MET A 149 -15.93 -16.60 19.47
C MET A 149 -17.25 -16.94 20.16
N ASP A 150 -17.43 -16.54 21.42
CA ASP A 150 -18.62 -16.89 22.20
C ASP A 150 -19.89 -16.29 21.57
N HIS A 151 -19.84 -15.01 21.18
CA HIS A 151 -20.94 -14.36 20.49
C HIS A 151 -21.30 -15.05 19.17
N TRP A 152 -20.30 -15.46 18.39
CA TRP A 152 -20.51 -16.16 17.13
C TRP A 152 -21.12 -17.55 17.35
N PHE A 153 -20.67 -18.31 18.35
CA PHE A 153 -21.26 -19.61 18.70
C PHE A 153 -22.71 -19.47 19.16
N ASP A 154 -23.01 -18.45 19.96
CA ASP A 154 -24.35 -18.27 20.54
C ASP A 154 -25.37 -17.68 19.56
N LYS A 155 -24.93 -16.76 18.70
CA LYS A 155 -25.82 -15.93 17.86
C LYS A 155 -25.67 -16.15 16.37
N GLY A 156 -24.66 -16.89 15.92
CA GLY A 156 -24.36 -17.09 14.50
C GLY A 156 -23.98 -15.80 13.76
N THR A 157 -23.63 -14.73 14.48
CA THR A 157 -23.36 -13.41 13.92
C THR A 157 -22.04 -12.84 14.44
N LEU A 158 -21.38 -12.04 13.61
CA LEU A 158 -20.14 -11.33 13.94
C LEU A 158 -20.43 -9.84 14.01
N SER A 159 -19.81 -9.13 14.94
CA SER A 159 -20.00 -7.68 15.05
C SER A 159 -19.17 -6.91 14.01
N MET A 160 -18.26 -7.62 13.33
CA MET A 160 -17.36 -7.08 12.29
C MET A 160 -16.48 -5.93 12.81
N ARG A 161 -16.15 -5.94 14.10
CA ARG A 161 -15.25 -4.95 14.70
C ARG A 161 -13.80 -5.41 14.55
N LEU A 162 -12.99 -4.58 13.91
CA LEU A 162 -11.53 -4.72 13.96
C LEU A 162 -11.04 -4.08 15.26
N LYS A 163 -10.65 -4.90 16.25
CA LYS A 163 -9.94 -4.39 17.43
C LYS A 163 -8.62 -3.78 16.98
N GLN A 164 -8.25 -2.63 17.55
CA GLN A 164 -6.96 -2.04 17.23
C GLN A 164 -5.86 -2.84 17.94
N ILE A 165 -4.69 -2.92 17.31
CA ILE A 165 -3.54 -3.65 17.87
C ILE A 165 -3.11 -3.01 19.21
N GLU A 166 -3.39 -1.73 19.42
CA GLU A 166 -3.09 -0.98 20.63
C GLU A 166 -3.95 -1.40 21.84
N ASP A 167 -5.08 -2.08 21.62
CA ASP A 167 -6.02 -2.52 22.67
C ASP A 167 -5.49 -3.67 23.56
N LYS A 168 -4.23 -4.12 23.35
CA LYS A 168 -3.57 -5.17 24.15
C LYS A 168 -2.38 -4.71 24.98
N VAL A 169 -1.98 -3.44 24.93
CA VAL A 169 -0.93 -2.92 25.83
C VAL A 169 -1.52 -2.40 27.16
N ALA A 170 -2.85 -2.38 27.28
CA ALA A 170 -3.57 -1.89 28.46
C ALA A 170 -4.45 -2.96 29.15
N ALA A 171 -4.21 -4.25 28.91
CA ALA A 171 -4.92 -5.35 29.58
C ALA A 171 -3.94 -6.39 30.13
#